data_AF-A0A960U8Z4-F1
#
_entry.id   AF-A0A960U8Z4-F1
#
_cell.length_a   1.000
_cell.length_b   1.000
_cell.length_c   1.000
_cell.angle_alpha   90.00
_cell.angle_beta   90.00
_cell.angle_gamma   90.00
#
_symmetry.space_group_name_H-M   'P 1'
#
loop_
_entity.id
_entity.type
_entity.pdbx_description
1 polymer ?
#
loop_
_entity_poly.entity_id
_entity_poly.type
_entity_poly.pdbx_seq_one_letter_code
_entity_poly.pdbx_strand_id
1 'polypeptide(L)' 'DILEKYKLSNTVAGENPACICGDILKGKENPTACRLFAKACTPEHPKGACMVSDEGTCASYYRYQSVES' A
#
# COMPACT_ATOMS: atom_id res chain seq x y z
N ASP A 1 -1.51 17.79 -22.13
CA ASP A 1 -1.75 16.62 -21.27
C ASP A 1 -1.77 15.35 -22.13
N ILE A 2 -1.17 14.23 -21.69
CA ILE A 2 -1.23 12.94 -22.42
C ILE A 2 -2.68 12.45 -22.49
N LEU A 3 -3.47 12.68 -21.45
CA LEU A 3 -4.89 12.29 -21.39
C LEU A 3 -5.70 12.98 -22.49
N GLU A 4 -5.46 14.27 -22.73
CA GLU A 4 -6.12 15.04 -23.77
C GLU A 4 -5.70 14.58 -25.17
N LYS A 5 -4.40 14.36 -25.39
CA LYS A 5 -3.84 13.90 -26.68
C LYS A 5 -4.47 12.57 -27.14
N TYR A 6 -4.72 11.66 -26.19
CA TYR A 6 -5.27 10.33 -26.47
C TYR A 6 -6.76 10.19 -26.11
N LYS A 7 -7.43 11.28 -25.70
CA LYS A 7 -8.85 11.30 -25.28
C LYS A 7 -9.19 10.22 -24.23
N LEU A 8 -8.28 10.02 -23.28
CA LEU A 8 -8.46 9.07 -22.18
C LEU A 8 -9.22 9.73 -21.02
N SER A 9 -10.09 8.98 -20.34
CA SER A 9 -10.71 9.40 -19.09
C SER A 9 -9.93 8.86 -17.88
N ASN A 10 -9.76 9.69 -16.85
CA ASN A 10 -9.13 9.26 -15.61
C ASN A 10 -10.18 8.64 -14.67
N THR A 11 -10.31 7.31 -14.70
CA THR A 11 -11.18 6.58 -13.77
C THR A 11 -10.38 6.15 -12.53
N VAL A 12 -10.83 6.59 -11.35
CA VAL A 12 -10.22 6.18 -10.07
C VAL A 12 -10.91 4.89 -9.60
N ALA A 13 -10.13 3.80 -9.54
CA ALA A 13 -10.57 2.60 -8.84
C ALA A 13 -10.40 2.81 -7.33
N GLY A 14 -11.43 2.47 -6.55
CA GLY A 14 -11.38 2.56 -5.10
C GLY A 14 -10.36 1.59 -4.50
N GLU A 15 -9.70 2.01 -3.42
CA GLU A 15 -8.84 1.11 -2.64
C GLU A 15 -9.69 0.04 -1.94
N ASN A 16 -9.05 -1.07 -1.57
CA ASN A 16 -9.69 -2.05 -0.70
C ASN A 16 -10.07 -1.37 0.62
N PRO A 17 -11.36 -1.31 1.02
CA PRO A 17 -11.81 -0.57 2.20
C PRO A 17 -11.26 -1.16 3.52
N ALA A 18 -10.69 -2.37 3.48
CA ALA A 18 -10.00 -2.99 4.60
C ALA A 18 -8.53 -2.56 4.74
N CYS A 19 -7.95 -1.92 3.71
CA CYS A 19 -6.59 -1.42 3.70
C CYS A 19 -6.53 0.00 4.26
N ILE A 20 -5.57 0.27 5.16
CA ILE A 20 -5.33 1.61 5.73
C ILE A 20 -4.04 2.24 5.19
N CYS A 21 -3.59 1.85 3.98
CA CYS A 21 -2.35 2.34 3.37
C CYS A 21 -2.33 3.88 3.29
N GLY A 22 -3.45 4.53 2.98
CA GLY A 22 -3.54 5.98 3.02
C GLY A 22 -3.17 6.60 4.37
N ASP A 23 -3.62 6.02 5.49
CA ASP A 23 -3.28 6.51 6.84
C ASP A 23 -1.83 6.22 7.23
N ILE A 24 -1.29 5.08 6.79
CA ILE A 24 0.14 4.74 6.94
C ILE A 24 1.01 5.75 6.20
N LEU A 25 0.68 6.08 4.94
CA LEU A 25 1.41 7.09 4.14
C LEU A 25 1.34 8.49 4.75
N LYS A 26 0.25 8.81 5.46
CA LYS A 26 0.10 10.06 6.22
C LYS A 26 0.83 10.04 7.57
N GLY A 27 1.47 8.92 7.95
CA GLY A 27 2.15 8.75 9.23
C GLY A 27 1.19 8.71 10.43
N LYS A 28 -0.09 8.40 10.21
CA LYS A 28 -1.10 8.33 11.27
C LYS A 28 -1.11 6.98 11.99
N GLU A 29 -0.72 5.92 11.29
CA GLU A 29 -0.78 4.54 11.76
C GLU A 29 0.45 3.76 11.27
N ASN A 30 0.81 2.70 12.00
CA ASN A 30 1.88 1.78 11.60
C ASN A 30 1.31 0.62 10.76
N PRO A 31 2.14 -0.03 9.90
CA PRO A 31 1.71 -1.22 9.15
C PRO A 31 1.10 -2.33 10.02
N THR A 32 1.61 -2.51 11.24
CA THR A 32 1.07 -3.48 12.22
C THR A 32 -0.34 -3.18 12.71
N ALA A 33 -0.81 -1.93 12.60
CA ALA A 33 -2.20 -1.55 12.88
C ALA A 33 -3.17 -1.95 11.74
N CYS A 34 -2.65 -2.23 10.54
CA CYS A 34 -3.47 -2.69 9.42
C CYS A 34 -3.85 -4.16 9.59
N ARG A 35 -5.15 -4.45 9.71
CA ARG A 35 -5.66 -5.82 9.88
C ARG A 35 -5.25 -6.82 8.78
N LEU A 36 -4.91 -6.31 7.59
CA LEU A 36 -4.48 -7.13 6.45
C LEU A 36 -2.98 -7.41 6.45
N PHE A 37 -2.18 -6.59 7.13
CA PHE A 37 -0.72 -6.62 7.06
C PHE A 37 -0.16 -7.96 7.55
N ALA A 38 0.82 -8.49 6.81
CA ALA A 38 1.47 -9.78 7.02
C ALA A 38 0.52 -11.00 7.11
N LYS A 39 -0.75 -10.82 6.75
CA LYS A 39 -1.78 -11.86 6.69
C LYS A 39 -2.26 -11.99 5.25
N ALA A 40 -3.31 -11.25 4.90
CA ALA A 40 -3.87 -11.24 3.55
C ALA A 40 -3.13 -10.27 2.61
N CYS A 41 -2.34 -9.35 3.14
CA CYS A 41 -1.49 -8.42 2.42
C CYS A 41 -0.03 -8.82 2.64
N THR A 42 0.58 -9.40 1.61
CA THR A 42 1.99 -9.82 1.55
C THR A 42 2.61 -9.31 0.24
N PRO A 43 3.94 -9.35 0.06
CA PRO A 43 4.58 -8.98 -1.21
C PRO A 43 4.05 -9.78 -2.42
N GLU A 44 3.71 -11.06 -2.23
CA GLU A 44 3.14 -11.92 -3.28
C GLU A 44 1.66 -11.62 -3.53
N HIS A 45 0.95 -11.14 -2.51
CA HIS A 45 -0.49 -10.83 -2.57
C HIS A 45 -0.79 -9.43 -2.03
N PRO A 46 -0.34 -8.36 -2.71
CA PRO A 46 -0.50 -7.00 -2.20
C PRO A 46 -1.96 -6.56 -2.23
N LYS A 47 -2.40 -5.83 -1.20
CA LYS A 47 -3.77 -5.27 -1.08
C LYS A 47 -3.83 -3.74 -1.16
N GLY A 48 -2.68 -3.08 -1.21
CA GLY A 48 -2.57 -1.64 -1.35
C GLY A 48 -1.18 -1.23 -1.81
N ALA A 49 -1.05 0.00 -2.32
CA ALA A 49 0.18 0.50 -2.94
C ALA A 49 1.43 0.38 -2.04
N CYS A 50 1.24 0.56 -0.73
CA CYS A 50 2.29 0.44 0.29
C CYS A 50 2.96 -0.94 0.35
N MET A 51 2.32 -2.00 -0.16
CA MET A 51 2.87 -3.36 -0.21
C MET A 51 3.42 -3.72 -1.60
N VAL A 52 3.03 -2.99 -2.65
CA VAL A 52 3.47 -3.25 -4.04
C VAL A 52 4.88 -2.74 -4.28
N SER A 53 5.21 -1.55 -3.75
CA SER A 53 6.52 -0.94 -3.90
C SER A 53 7.51 -1.47 -2.87
N ASP A 54 8.75 -1.75 -3.29
CA ASP A 54 9.86 -2.05 -2.37
C ASP A 54 10.14 -0.91 -1.39
N GLU A 55 9.93 0.34 -1.84
CA GLU A 55 10.03 1.55 -1.01
C GLU A 55 8.76 1.80 -0.18
N GLY A 56 7.72 0.98 -0.39
CA GLY A 56 6.48 1.09 0.34
C GLY A 56 6.66 0.76 1.81
N THR A 57 6.07 1.57 2.69
CA THR A 57 6.20 1.40 4.13
C THR A 57 5.80 -0.01 4.57
N CYS A 58 4.70 -0.57 4.03
CA CYS A 58 4.29 -1.93 4.39
C CYS A 58 5.29 -2.98 3.90
N ALA A 59 5.78 -2.89 2.65
CA ALA A 59 6.76 -3.84 2.13
C ALA A 59 8.07 -3.81 2.92
N SER A 60 8.56 -2.60 3.24
CA SER A 60 9.75 -2.40 4.06
C SER A 60 9.57 -2.96 5.48
N TYR A 61 8.43 -2.67 6.11
CA TYR A 61 8.11 -3.19 7.45
C TYR A 61 8.02 -4.72 7.45
N TYR A 62 7.45 -5.31 6.39
CA TYR A 62 7.37 -6.76 6.23
C TYR A 62 8.76 -7.40 6.09
N ARG A 63 9.66 -6.76 5.34
CA ARG A 63 11.02 -7.25 5.07
C ARG A 63 11.96 -7.15 6.28
N TYR A 64 11.85 -6.08 7.06
CA TYR A 64 12.87 -5.74 8.07
C TYR A 64 12.43 -5.87 9.53
N GLN A 65 11.21 -6.34 9.81
CA GLN A 65 10.74 -6.55 11.20
C GLN A 65 11.62 -7.47 12.05
N SER A 66 12.50 -8.30 11.46
CA SER A 66 13.46 -9.13 12.20
C SER A 66 14.73 -8.39 12.65
N VAL A 67 14.88 -7.10 12.33
CA VAL A 67 16.12 -6.32 12.56
C VAL A 67 16.01 -5.37 13.77
N GLU A 68 14.82 -5.22 14.35
CA GLU A 68 14.61 -4.45 15.58
C GLU A 68 14.30 -5.40 16.75
N SER A 69 15.35 -5.78 17.48
CA SER A 69 15.28 -6.44 18.80
C SER A 69 16.32 -5.83 19.73
#